data_AF-A0A1J4Y230-F1
#
_entry.id   AF-A0A1J4Y230-F1
#
_cell.length_a   1.000
_cell.length_b   1.000
_cell.length_c   1.000
_cell.angle_alpha   90.00
_cell.angle_beta   90.00
_cell.angle_gamma   90.00
#
_symmetry.space_group_name_H-M   'P 1'
#
loop_
_entity.id
_entity.type
_entity.pdbx_description
1 polymer ?
#
loop_
_entity_poly.entity_id
_entity_poly.type
_entity_poly.pdbx_seq_one_letter_code
_entity_poly.pdbx_strand_id
1 'polypeptide(L)'
;MAEPDIDEDAKIQMDHTVVLDEKQVKEKVEEGWLQFRTIIEILGAPKEHIEKTLADYLKKIQDEEEGVLFISKGIAPAEPKDNLFTTFAELELLAKDLASLMGFCFDYMPSSVEIMEPQKVPLDAQDFTDLLNDLQTRLHHVDMEYKQTKALLDVAEMNMGKILQNFVRGLCEQEPKDLPELIHKTGVEAKVLKQVLDFMVSKKFILLQDGKFATNGKKG
;
A
#
# COMPACT_ATOMS: atom_id res chain seq x y z
N MET A 1 9.91 -9.75 31.88
CA MET A 1 9.12 -10.15 30.70
C MET A 1 10.16 -10.52 29.66
N ALA A 2 10.29 -11.81 29.37
CA ALA A 2 11.31 -12.32 28.46
C ALA A 2 10.93 -11.94 27.02
N GLU A 3 11.92 -11.49 26.25
CA GLU A 3 11.84 -11.35 24.79
C GLU A 3 11.55 -12.75 24.19
N PRO A 4 10.63 -12.87 23.21
CA PRO A 4 10.46 -14.14 22.54
C PRO A 4 11.66 -14.40 21.63
N ASP A 5 12.30 -15.55 21.83
CA ASP A 5 13.30 -16.15 20.94
C ASP A 5 12.87 -15.99 19.48
N ILE A 6 13.70 -15.31 18.71
CA ILE A 6 13.65 -15.32 17.26
C ILE A 6 14.23 -16.68 16.86
N ASP A 7 13.36 -17.56 16.35
CA ASP A 7 13.75 -18.86 15.81
C ASP A 7 14.70 -18.64 14.62
N GLU A 8 16.01 -18.77 14.88
CA GLU A 8 17.12 -18.56 13.93
C GLU A 8 17.23 -19.68 12.86
N ASP A 9 16.32 -20.67 12.84
CA ASP A 9 16.45 -21.87 11.99
C ASP A 9 15.32 -22.07 10.96
N ALA A 10 14.62 -21.01 10.56
CA ALA A 10 13.77 -21.05 9.37
C ALA A 10 14.64 -21.11 8.09
N LYS A 11 15.09 -22.31 7.73
CA LYS A 11 15.76 -22.59 6.45
C LYS A 11 14.91 -22.07 5.29
N ILE A 12 15.35 -20.96 4.70
CA ILE A 12 14.78 -20.37 3.49
C ILE A 12 14.87 -21.43 2.37
N GLN A 13 13.72 -21.99 1.98
CA GLN A 13 13.62 -22.75 0.73
C GLN A 13 13.42 -21.75 -0.41
N MET A 14 14.53 -21.24 -0.95
CA MET A 14 14.49 -20.46 -2.19
C MET A 14 14.30 -21.41 -3.37
N ASP A 15 13.21 -21.22 -4.13
CA ASP A 15 13.08 -21.80 -5.47
C ASP A 15 13.95 -20.99 -6.43
N HIS A 16 15.09 -21.55 -6.81
CA HIS A 16 16.01 -20.95 -7.76
C HIS A 16 15.76 -21.50 -9.17
N THR A 17 15.20 -20.64 -10.03
CA THR A 17 15.08 -20.91 -11.47
C THR A 17 16.04 -20.01 -12.24
N VAL A 18 16.89 -20.60 -13.08
CA VAL A 18 17.80 -19.88 -14.00
C VAL A 18 17.29 -20.07 -15.43
N VAL A 19 17.15 -18.97 -16.17
CA VAL A 19 16.59 -18.96 -17.54
C VAL A 19 17.66 -18.71 -18.60
N LEU A 20 18.64 -17.85 -18.30
CA LEU A 20 19.79 -17.54 -19.17
C LEU A 20 21.08 -18.10 -18.55
N ASP A 21 21.96 -18.65 -19.38
CA ASP A 21 23.28 -19.09 -18.91
C ASP A 21 24.28 -17.93 -18.82
N GLU A 22 25.36 -18.12 -18.05
CA GLU A 22 26.37 -17.08 -17.81
C GLU A 22 27.01 -16.53 -19.09
N LYS A 23 27.09 -17.33 -20.15
CA LYS A 23 27.71 -16.91 -21.41
C LYS A 23 26.78 -15.94 -22.15
N GLN A 24 25.49 -16.25 -22.21
CA GLN A 24 24.47 -15.37 -22.80
C GLN A 24 24.38 -14.04 -22.06
N VAL A 25 24.46 -14.07 -20.73
CA VAL A 25 24.46 -12.85 -19.91
C VAL A 25 25.65 -11.96 -20.26
N LYS A 26 26.87 -12.52 -20.31
CA LYS A 26 28.07 -11.77 -20.67
C LYS A 26 27.99 -11.18 -22.07
N GLU A 27 27.54 -11.96 -23.06
CA GLU A 27 27.34 -11.48 -24.43
C GLU A 27 26.39 -10.27 -24.47
N LYS A 28 25.29 -10.30 -23.70
CA LYS A 28 24.33 -9.18 -23.62
C LYS A 28 24.92 -7.94 -22.95
N VAL A 29 25.66 -8.12 -21.86
CA VAL A 29 26.35 -6.99 -21.19
C VAL A 29 27.39 -6.36 -22.12
N GLU A 30 28.12 -7.16 -22.90
CA GLU A 30 29.05 -6.66 -23.93
C GLU A 30 28.32 -5.90 -25.06
N GLU A 31 27.08 -6.29 -25.39
CA GLU A 31 26.19 -5.55 -26.30
C GLU A 31 25.63 -4.23 -25.70
N GLY A 32 25.92 -3.94 -24.43
CA GLY A 32 25.51 -2.71 -23.73
C GLY A 32 24.28 -2.85 -22.83
N TRP A 33 23.79 -4.07 -22.60
CA TRP A 33 22.69 -4.31 -21.65
C TRP A 33 23.17 -4.10 -20.21
N LEU A 34 22.22 -3.73 -19.34
CA LEU A 34 22.41 -3.53 -17.92
C LEU A 34 21.99 -4.79 -17.17
N GLN A 35 22.93 -5.46 -16.50
CA GLN A 35 22.62 -6.51 -15.55
C GLN A 35 22.28 -5.88 -14.20
N PHE A 36 21.13 -6.21 -13.63
CA PHE A 36 20.70 -5.66 -12.35
C PHE A 36 20.01 -6.70 -11.48
N ARG A 37 20.09 -6.47 -10.17
CA ARG A 37 19.35 -7.21 -9.14
C ARG A 37 18.27 -6.31 -8.55
N THR A 38 17.13 -6.90 -8.25
CA THR A 38 15.99 -6.18 -7.69
C THR A 38 15.21 -7.04 -6.71
N ILE A 39 14.48 -6.40 -5.80
CA ILE A 39 13.61 -7.05 -4.84
C ILE A 39 12.19 -6.53 -5.04
N ILE A 40 11.23 -7.46 -5.19
CA ILE A 40 9.80 -7.15 -5.22
C ILE A 40 9.17 -7.74 -3.96
N GLU A 41 8.60 -6.89 -3.11
CA GLU A 41 7.91 -7.28 -1.87
C GLU A 41 6.40 -7.10 -2.03
N ILE A 42 5.62 -8.05 -1.51
CA ILE A 42 4.16 -7.96 -1.46
C ILE A 42 3.70 -8.17 -0.03
N LEU A 43 2.82 -7.27 0.43
CA LEU A 43 2.16 -7.32 1.73
C LEU A 43 0.64 -7.43 1.53
N GLY A 44 -0.01 -8.39 2.19
CA GLY A 44 -1.45 -8.55 2.07
C GLY A 44 -2.04 -9.74 2.83
N ALA A 45 -3.30 -10.03 2.56
CA ALA A 45 -4.00 -11.18 3.12
C ALA A 45 -5.08 -11.67 2.14
N PRO A 46 -5.41 -12.98 2.12
CA PRO A 46 -4.78 -14.08 2.85
C PRO A 46 -3.47 -14.58 2.18
N LYS A 47 -2.75 -15.49 2.83
CA LYS A 47 -1.44 -16.01 2.40
C LYS A 47 -1.43 -16.52 0.96
N GLU A 48 -2.44 -17.29 0.57
CA GLU A 48 -2.50 -17.90 -0.76
C GLU A 48 -2.67 -16.85 -1.87
N HIS A 49 -3.33 -15.75 -1.55
CA HIS A 49 -3.52 -14.65 -2.50
C HIS A 49 -2.20 -13.91 -2.75
N ILE A 50 -1.40 -13.64 -1.72
CA ILE A 50 -0.14 -12.93 -1.90
C ILE A 50 0.89 -13.76 -2.68
N GLU A 51 0.97 -15.07 -2.41
CA GLU A 51 1.88 -15.97 -3.12
C GLU A 51 1.49 -16.08 -4.60
N LYS A 52 0.19 -16.17 -4.88
CA LYS A 52 -0.33 -16.16 -6.25
C LYS A 52 -0.07 -14.83 -6.94
N THR A 53 -0.34 -13.70 -6.28
CA THR A 53 -0.10 -12.38 -6.86
C THR A 53 1.38 -12.20 -7.18
N LEU A 54 2.30 -12.60 -6.30
CA LEU A 54 3.73 -12.57 -6.59
C LEU A 54 4.06 -13.42 -7.82
N ALA A 55 3.55 -14.65 -7.89
CA ALA A 55 3.77 -15.52 -9.04
C ALA A 55 3.24 -14.92 -10.36
N ASP A 56 2.05 -14.32 -10.34
CA ASP A 56 1.45 -13.64 -11.50
C ASP A 56 2.28 -12.43 -11.94
N TYR A 57 2.81 -11.64 -11.00
CA TYR A 57 3.73 -10.52 -11.27
C TYR A 57 5.01 -11.00 -11.96
N LEU A 58 5.65 -12.03 -11.40
CA LEU A 58 6.89 -12.57 -11.95
C LEU A 58 6.68 -13.15 -13.35
N LYS A 59 5.55 -13.81 -13.57
CA LYS A 59 5.17 -14.31 -14.89
C LYS A 59 4.98 -13.17 -15.88
N LYS A 60 4.30 -12.09 -15.48
CA LYS A 60 4.11 -10.91 -16.33
C LYS A 60 5.44 -10.28 -16.74
N ILE A 61 6.36 -10.10 -15.79
CA ILE A 61 7.72 -9.60 -16.08
C ILE A 61 8.42 -10.50 -17.10
N GLN A 62 8.30 -11.82 -16.94
CA GLN A 62 8.95 -12.79 -17.82
C GLN A 62 8.35 -12.82 -19.24
N ASP A 63 7.04 -12.67 -19.36
CA ASP A 63 6.31 -12.89 -20.62
C ASP A 63 6.05 -11.60 -21.41
N GLU A 64 5.90 -10.45 -20.73
CA GLU A 64 5.35 -9.22 -21.32
C GLU A 64 6.31 -8.02 -21.29
N GLU A 65 7.40 -8.06 -20.52
CA GLU A 65 8.26 -6.89 -20.34
C GLU A 65 9.27 -6.71 -21.49
N GLU A 66 8.93 -5.84 -22.44
CA GLU A 66 9.82 -5.53 -23.56
C GLU A 66 11.11 -4.84 -23.10
N GLY A 67 12.25 -5.37 -23.55
CA GLY A 67 13.56 -4.82 -23.20
C GLY A 67 14.07 -5.25 -21.83
N VAL A 68 13.38 -6.17 -21.14
CA VAL A 68 13.87 -6.84 -19.93
C VAL A 68 13.97 -8.34 -20.18
N LEU A 69 15.07 -8.97 -19.77
CA LEU A 69 15.26 -10.41 -19.85
C LEU A 69 15.52 -10.99 -18.46
N PHE A 70 14.92 -12.15 -18.20
CA PHE A 70 15.01 -12.84 -16.93
C PHE A 70 16.29 -13.68 -16.85
N ILE A 71 17.12 -13.49 -15.82
CA ILE A 71 18.26 -14.36 -15.55
C ILE A 71 17.86 -15.40 -14.50
N SER A 72 17.49 -14.93 -13.30
CA SER A 72 17.13 -15.80 -12.19
C SER A 72 16.14 -15.17 -11.22
N LYS A 73 15.49 -16.02 -10.43
CA LYS A 73 14.67 -15.61 -9.28
C LYS A 73 14.94 -16.47 -8.07
N GLY A 74 14.77 -15.88 -6.90
CA GLY A 74 14.57 -16.56 -5.62
C GLY A 74 13.30 -16.01 -4.97
N ILE A 75 12.38 -16.89 -4.58
CA ILE A 75 11.14 -16.49 -3.91
C ILE A 75 11.23 -16.92 -2.44
N ALA A 76 10.96 -16.00 -1.53
CA ALA A 76 10.86 -16.28 -0.10
C ALA A 76 9.44 -16.75 0.25
N PRO A 77 9.28 -17.74 1.15
CA PRO A 77 7.97 -18.17 1.60
C PRO A 77 7.21 -17.02 2.28
N ALA A 78 5.88 -17.02 2.19
CA ALA A 78 5.09 -16.00 2.86
C ALA A 78 5.08 -16.19 4.40
N GLU A 79 5.42 -15.11 5.10
CA GLU A 79 5.54 -15.04 6.55
C GLU A 79 4.50 -14.08 7.16
N PRO A 80 3.96 -14.39 8.34
CA PRO A 80 3.03 -13.50 9.03
C PRO A 80 3.73 -12.21 9.50
N LYS A 81 3.09 -11.06 9.23
CA LYS A 81 3.51 -9.73 9.67
C LYS A 81 2.28 -8.99 10.19
N ASP A 82 2.19 -8.85 11.51
CA ASP A 82 1.00 -8.38 12.23
C ASP A 82 -0.27 -9.18 11.86
N ASN A 83 -1.29 -8.52 11.30
CA ASN A 83 -2.54 -9.14 10.82
C ASN A 83 -2.50 -9.51 9.34
N LEU A 84 -1.33 -9.42 8.69
CA LEU A 84 -1.11 -9.66 7.27
C LEU A 84 -0.02 -10.71 7.07
N PHE A 85 0.29 -10.98 5.82
CA PHE A 85 1.42 -11.78 5.39
C PHE A 85 2.30 -10.96 4.44
N THR A 86 3.61 -11.21 4.49
CA THR A 86 4.58 -10.65 3.55
C THR A 86 5.35 -11.76 2.85
N THR A 87 5.74 -11.51 1.60
CA THR A 87 6.63 -12.36 0.80
C THR A 87 7.44 -11.46 -0.13
N PHE A 88 8.60 -11.92 -0.58
CA PHE A 88 9.39 -11.18 -1.55
C PHE A 88 10.03 -12.12 -2.57
N ALA A 89 10.36 -11.55 -3.73
CA ALA A 89 11.17 -12.17 -4.75
C ALA A 89 12.43 -11.35 -4.99
N GLU A 90 13.58 -12.01 -4.94
CA GLU A 90 14.85 -11.49 -5.44
C GLU A 90 14.99 -11.89 -6.90
N LEU A 91 15.20 -10.93 -7.78
CA LEU A 91 15.31 -11.14 -9.21
C LEU A 91 16.65 -10.66 -9.72
N GLU A 92 17.23 -11.41 -10.63
CA GLU A 92 18.35 -10.98 -11.45
C GLU A 92 17.90 -10.92 -12.90
N LEU A 93 18.09 -9.75 -13.51
CA LEU A 93 17.49 -9.37 -14.79
C LEU A 93 18.54 -8.64 -15.66
N LEU A 94 18.27 -8.59 -16.97
CA LEU A 94 18.98 -7.73 -17.91
C LEU A 94 17.99 -6.70 -18.48
N ALA A 95 18.34 -5.42 -18.45
CA ALA A 95 17.63 -4.36 -19.17
C ALA A 95 18.42 -3.96 -20.41
N LYS A 96 17.73 -3.74 -21.52
CA LYS A 96 18.35 -3.37 -22.80
C LYS A 96 19.09 -2.05 -22.74
N ASP A 97 18.53 -1.10 -22.01
CA ASP A 97 19.07 0.23 -21.78
C ASP A 97 18.52 0.81 -20.47
N LEU A 98 18.97 2.02 -20.12
CA LEU A 98 18.52 2.70 -18.90
C LEU A 98 17.01 3.01 -18.95
N ALA A 99 16.45 3.30 -20.13
CA ALA A 99 15.03 3.59 -20.26
C ALA A 99 14.18 2.34 -19.95
N SER A 100 14.57 1.16 -20.43
CA SER A 100 13.92 -0.11 -20.05
C SER A 100 14.03 -0.39 -18.56
N LEU A 101 15.19 -0.14 -17.93
CA LEU A 101 15.34 -0.29 -16.47
C LEU A 101 14.42 0.66 -15.71
N MET A 102 14.33 1.92 -16.13
CA MET A 102 13.46 2.91 -15.49
C MET A 102 11.98 2.59 -15.69
N GLY A 103 11.58 2.13 -16.89
CA GLY A 103 10.23 1.64 -17.17
C GLY A 103 9.85 0.50 -16.23
N PHE A 104 10.74 -0.49 -16.09
CA PHE A 104 10.58 -1.58 -15.12
C PHE A 104 10.41 -1.05 -13.69
N CYS A 105 11.25 -0.08 -13.26
CA CYS A 105 11.15 0.49 -11.92
C CYS A 105 9.81 1.19 -11.70
N PHE A 106 9.25 1.87 -12.71
CA PHE A 106 7.97 2.55 -12.59
C PHE A 106 6.76 1.62 -12.64
N ASP A 107 6.84 0.53 -13.41
CA ASP A 107 5.70 -0.35 -13.61
C ASP A 107 5.60 -1.42 -12.51
N TYR A 108 6.73 -1.84 -11.93
CA TYR A 108 6.78 -2.86 -10.87
C TYR A 108 7.18 -2.35 -9.50
N MET A 109 7.66 -1.10 -9.39
CA MET A 109 7.97 -0.42 -8.12
C MET A 109 8.73 -1.31 -7.13
N PRO A 110 9.90 -1.85 -7.51
CA PRO A 110 10.68 -2.70 -6.63
C PRO A 110 11.14 -1.94 -5.38
N SER A 111 11.37 -2.66 -4.29
CA SER A 111 11.87 -2.08 -3.03
C SER A 111 13.36 -1.69 -3.11
N SER A 112 14.12 -2.31 -4.02
CA SER A 112 15.52 -1.98 -4.27
C SER A 112 15.93 -2.34 -5.70
N VAL A 113 16.87 -1.60 -6.27
CA VAL A 113 17.49 -1.90 -7.58
C VAL A 113 19.00 -1.67 -7.46
N GLU A 114 19.78 -2.64 -7.91
CA GLU A 114 21.25 -2.61 -7.91
C GLU A 114 21.76 -3.01 -9.29
N ILE A 115 22.47 -2.10 -9.96
CA ILE A 115 23.14 -2.41 -11.24
C ILE A 115 24.44 -3.13 -10.94
N MET A 116 24.55 -4.38 -11.42
CA MET A 116 25.72 -5.23 -11.26
C MET A 116 26.76 -4.94 -12.34
N GLU A 117 26.30 -4.82 -13.59
CA GLU A 117 27.14 -4.50 -14.75
C GLU A 117 26.36 -3.69 -15.79
N PRO A 118 27.02 -2.80 -16.55
CA PRO A 118 28.39 -2.35 -16.37
C PRO A 118 28.53 -1.39 -15.17
N GLN A 119 29.73 -1.32 -14.57
CA GLN A 119 30.02 -0.36 -13.48
C GLN A 119 29.81 1.12 -13.86
N LYS A 120 29.84 1.44 -15.15
CA LYS A 120 29.65 2.81 -15.67
C LYS A 120 28.56 2.78 -16.74
N VAL A 121 27.45 3.43 -16.43
CA VAL A 121 26.39 3.68 -17.40
C VAL A 121 26.63 5.05 -18.04
N PRO A 122 26.93 5.14 -19.35
CA PRO A 122 27.03 6.41 -20.03
C PRO A 122 25.64 7.07 -20.07
N LEU A 123 25.56 8.30 -19.59
CA LEU A 123 24.34 9.09 -19.51
C LEU A 123 24.69 10.49 -20.03
N ASP A 124 24.00 10.93 -21.08
CA ASP A 124 24.14 12.30 -21.54
C ASP A 124 23.13 13.24 -20.83
N ALA A 125 23.26 14.54 -21.09
CA ALA A 125 22.42 15.54 -20.45
C ALA A 125 20.95 15.44 -20.87
N GLN A 126 20.68 14.97 -22.10
CA GLN A 126 19.33 14.81 -22.62
C GLN A 126 18.67 13.60 -21.94
N ASP A 127 19.35 12.45 -21.91
CA ASP A 127 18.89 11.23 -21.23
C ASP A 127 18.58 11.52 -19.75
N PHE A 128 19.47 12.25 -19.07
CA PHE A 128 19.26 12.61 -17.67
C PHE A 128 18.08 13.58 -17.48
N THR A 129 17.88 14.52 -18.40
CA THR A 129 16.74 15.44 -18.36
C THR A 129 15.43 14.69 -18.56
N ASP A 130 15.40 13.74 -19.49
CA ASP A 130 14.21 12.91 -19.77
C ASP A 130 13.88 12.04 -18.54
N LEU A 131 14.88 11.42 -17.91
CA LEU A 131 14.72 10.68 -16.66
C LEU A 131 14.12 11.54 -15.54
N LEU A 132 14.60 12.78 -15.36
CA LEU A 132 14.08 13.69 -14.35
C LEU A 132 12.64 14.10 -14.64
N ASN A 133 12.30 14.33 -15.91
CA ASN A 133 10.94 14.70 -16.31
C ASN A 133 9.95 13.55 -16.10
N ASP A 134 10.33 12.32 -16.42
CA ASP A 134 9.48 11.15 -16.20
C ASP A 134 9.27 10.87 -14.71
N LEU A 135 10.35 10.95 -13.91
CA LEU A 135 10.26 10.84 -12.46
C LEU A 135 9.34 11.92 -11.87
N GLN A 136 9.51 13.18 -12.29
CA GLN A 136 8.68 14.29 -11.83
C GLN A 136 7.21 14.11 -12.22
N THR A 137 6.94 13.59 -13.42
CA THR A 137 5.60 13.30 -13.91
C THR A 137 4.93 12.22 -13.06
N ARG A 138 5.62 11.12 -12.79
CA ARG A 138 5.12 10.03 -11.93
C ARG A 138 4.87 10.51 -10.50
N LEU A 139 5.81 11.26 -9.90
CA LEU A 139 5.65 11.83 -8.56
C LEU A 139 4.49 12.82 -8.48
N HIS A 140 4.34 13.68 -9.49
CA HIS A 140 3.22 14.62 -9.55
C HIS A 140 1.88 13.89 -9.67
N HIS A 141 1.82 12.80 -10.43
CA HIS A 141 0.62 11.98 -10.54
C HIS A 141 0.22 11.38 -9.19
N VAL A 142 1.18 10.74 -8.48
CA VAL A 142 0.94 10.18 -7.14
C VAL A 142 0.48 11.25 -6.14
N ASP A 143 1.12 12.42 -6.15
CA ASP A 143 0.73 13.55 -5.28
C ASP A 143 -0.71 14.02 -5.57
N MET A 144 -1.10 14.09 -6.85
CA MET A 144 -2.46 14.47 -7.25
C MET A 144 -3.50 13.41 -6.84
N GLU A 145 -3.23 12.13 -7.07
CA GLU A 145 -4.11 11.03 -6.64
C GLU A 145 -4.28 11.01 -5.12
N TYR A 146 -3.20 11.21 -4.37
CA TYR A 146 -3.23 11.30 -2.91
C TYR A 146 -4.08 12.49 -2.44
N LYS A 147 -3.86 13.68 -3.01
CA LYS A 147 -4.63 14.89 -2.67
C LYS A 147 -6.11 14.74 -2.98
N GLN A 148 -6.46 14.16 -4.13
CA GLN A 148 -7.84 13.88 -4.50
C GLN A 148 -8.49 12.88 -3.53
N THR A 149 -7.80 11.78 -3.23
CA THR A 149 -8.27 10.77 -2.27
C THR A 149 -8.48 11.38 -0.89
N LYS A 150 -7.54 12.21 -0.42
CA LYS A 150 -7.66 12.90 0.87
C LYS A 150 -8.83 13.87 0.89
N ALA A 151 -9.04 14.66 -0.17
CA ALA A 151 -10.19 15.55 -0.26
C ALA A 151 -11.53 14.80 -0.24
N LEU A 152 -11.62 13.66 -0.94
CA LEU A 152 -12.80 12.80 -0.90
C LEU A 152 -13.04 12.21 0.49
N LEU A 153 -11.97 11.76 1.16
CA LEU A 153 -12.03 11.26 2.53
C LEU A 153 -12.55 12.33 3.49
N ASP A 154 -12.03 13.56 3.42
CA ASP A 154 -12.44 14.67 4.29
C ASP A 154 -13.94 15.00 4.10
N VAL A 155 -14.44 14.98 2.85
CA VAL A 155 -15.87 15.17 2.55
C VAL A 155 -16.70 14.00 3.09
N ALA A 156 -16.23 12.77 2.93
CA ALA A 156 -16.90 11.57 3.42
C ALA A 156 -17.01 11.59 4.96
N GLU A 157 -15.92 11.89 5.67
CA GLU A 157 -15.87 12.03 7.12
C GLU A 157 -16.84 13.11 7.60
N MET A 158 -16.87 14.27 6.94
CA MET A 158 -17.80 15.36 7.25
C MET A 158 -19.27 14.93 7.08
N ASN A 159 -19.59 14.22 6.00
CA ASN A 159 -20.94 13.74 5.73
C ASN A 159 -21.36 12.63 6.70
N MET A 160 -20.47 11.68 7.00
CA MET A 160 -20.71 10.62 8.00
C MET A 160 -20.96 11.23 9.37
N GLY A 161 -20.16 12.23 9.78
CA GLY A 161 -20.38 12.96 11.02
C GLY A 161 -21.76 13.61 11.08
N LYS A 162 -22.20 14.27 10.00
CA LYS A 162 -23.55 14.87 9.93
C LYS A 162 -24.67 13.84 9.96
N ILE A 163 -24.51 12.71 9.26
CA ILE A 163 -25.49 11.61 9.24
C ILE A 163 -25.63 11.04 10.66
N LEU A 164 -24.51 10.76 11.33
CA LEU A 164 -24.52 10.25 12.70
C LEU A 164 -25.17 11.26 13.67
N GLN A 165 -24.86 12.55 13.55
CA GLN A 165 -25.51 13.61 14.34
C GLN A 165 -27.02 13.65 14.11
N ASN A 166 -27.47 13.58 12.85
CA ASN A 166 -28.90 13.56 12.52
C ASN A 166 -29.59 12.30 13.04
N PHE A 167 -28.92 11.15 12.97
CA PHE A 167 -29.44 9.88 13.47
C PHE A 167 -29.57 9.89 14.99
N VAL A 168 -28.52 10.31 15.71
CA VAL A 168 -28.55 10.48 17.18
C VAL A 168 -29.62 11.49 17.58
N ARG A 169 -29.74 12.62 16.87
CA ARG A 169 -30.79 13.61 17.13
C ARG A 169 -32.17 12.97 16.98
N GLY A 170 -32.45 12.29 15.88
CA GLY A 170 -33.73 11.61 15.65
C GLY A 170 -34.05 10.55 16.72
N LEU A 171 -33.05 9.81 17.19
CA LEU A 171 -33.22 8.87 18.31
C LEU A 171 -33.56 9.58 19.63
N CYS A 172 -32.96 10.74 19.90
CA CYS A 172 -33.20 11.55 21.10
C CYS A 172 -34.49 12.39 21.02
N GLU A 173 -35.03 12.62 19.81
CA GLU A 173 -36.35 13.27 19.60
C GLU A 173 -37.50 12.34 19.98
N GLN A 174 -37.34 11.03 19.76
CA GLN A 174 -38.36 10.03 20.12
C GLN A 174 -38.48 9.87 21.63
N GLU A 175 -37.35 9.72 22.31
CA GLU A 175 -37.27 9.56 23.76
C GLU A 175 -35.85 9.88 24.27
N PRO A 176 -35.68 10.39 25.50
CA PRO A 176 -34.36 10.58 26.09
C PRO A 176 -33.58 9.26 26.20
N LYS A 177 -32.32 9.25 25.77
CA LYS A 177 -31.49 8.03 25.71
C LYS A 177 -30.21 8.12 26.51
N ASP A 178 -29.79 7.04 27.14
CA ASP A 178 -28.43 6.97 27.70
C ASP A 178 -27.38 6.54 26.66
N LEU A 179 -26.11 6.59 27.04
CA LEU A 179 -24.99 6.21 26.17
C LEU A 179 -25.04 4.72 25.74
N PRO A 180 -25.25 3.74 26.64
CA PRO A 180 -25.43 2.33 26.25
C PRO A 180 -26.52 2.11 25.20
N GLU A 181 -27.69 2.74 25.35
CA GLU A 181 -28.79 2.65 24.39
C GLU A 181 -28.39 3.21 23.02
N LEU A 182 -27.68 4.34 22.98
CA LEU A 182 -27.21 4.94 21.74
C LEU A 182 -26.12 4.09 21.08
N ILE A 183 -25.19 3.51 21.84
CA ILE A 183 -24.19 2.56 21.30
C ILE A 183 -24.91 1.39 20.62
N HIS A 184 -25.89 0.79 21.30
CA HIS A 184 -26.64 -0.35 20.77
C HIS A 184 -27.43 0.02 19.51
N LYS A 185 -28.08 1.19 19.47
CA LYS A 185 -28.89 1.62 18.31
C LYS A 185 -28.06 2.15 17.14
N THR A 186 -26.86 2.68 17.39
CA THR A 186 -25.99 3.25 16.35
C THR A 186 -24.94 2.27 15.83
N GLY A 187 -24.56 1.26 16.62
CA GLY A 187 -23.46 0.36 16.30
C GLY A 187 -22.09 1.04 16.28
N VAL A 188 -22.00 2.29 16.76
CA VAL A 188 -20.76 3.06 16.78
C VAL A 188 -19.98 2.77 18.06
N GLU A 189 -18.66 2.65 17.95
CA GLU A 189 -17.77 2.47 19.10
C GLU A 189 -17.97 3.58 20.15
N ALA A 190 -17.97 3.21 21.43
CA ALA A 190 -18.25 4.10 22.55
C ALA A 190 -17.39 5.38 22.53
N LYS A 191 -16.10 5.25 22.19
CA LYS A 191 -15.17 6.39 22.13
C LYS A 191 -15.59 7.42 21.08
N VAL A 192 -15.90 6.96 19.86
CA VAL A 192 -16.30 7.81 18.74
C VAL A 192 -17.65 8.45 19.03
N LEU A 193 -18.62 7.66 19.51
CA LEU A 193 -19.96 8.17 19.82
C LEU A 193 -19.91 9.23 20.94
N LYS A 194 -19.08 9.03 21.97
CA LYS A 194 -18.90 10.02 23.04
C LYS A 194 -18.39 11.36 22.50
N GLN A 195 -17.39 11.35 21.62
CA GLN A 195 -16.88 12.58 21.00
C GLN A 195 -17.97 13.33 20.22
N VAL A 196 -18.81 12.59 19.49
CA VAL A 196 -19.95 13.18 18.75
C VAL A 196 -20.98 13.77 19.72
N LEU A 197 -21.33 13.06 20.79
CA LEU A 197 -22.28 13.53 21.80
C LEU A 197 -21.76 14.79 22.51
N ASP A 198 -20.49 14.80 22.94
CA ASP A 198 -19.86 15.96 23.56
C ASP A 198 -19.89 17.17 22.63
N PHE A 199 -19.60 16.97 21.35
CA PHE A 199 -19.73 18.02 20.32
C PHE A 199 -21.18 18.50 20.20
N MET A 200 -22.16 17.60 20.09
CA MET A 200 -23.58 17.94 19.94
C MET A 200 -24.13 18.68 21.16
N VAL A 201 -23.72 18.30 22.38
CA VAL A 201 -24.06 19.02 23.62
C VAL A 201 -23.42 20.40 23.63
N SER A 202 -22.13 20.52 23.26
CA SER A 202 -21.43 21.81 23.19
C SER A 202 -22.09 22.79 22.21
N LYS A 203 -22.64 22.26 21.10
CA LYS A 203 -23.37 23.02 20.07
C LYS A 203 -24.86 23.17 20.37
N LYS A 204 -25.33 22.64 21.50
CA LYS A 204 -26.74 22.67 21.94
C LYS A 204 -27.72 22.00 20.97
N PHE A 205 -27.26 21.04 20.17
CA PHE A 205 -28.12 20.21 19.32
C PHE A 205 -28.93 19.21 20.14
N ILE A 206 -28.35 18.74 21.24
CA ILE A 206 -28.97 17.90 22.27
C ILE A 206 -28.58 18.43 23.65
N LEU A 207 -29.28 17.97 24.69
CA LEU A 207 -29.05 18.29 26.09
C LEU A 207 -28.80 17.00 26.86
N LEU A 208 -27.90 17.06 27.85
CA LEU A 208 -27.71 15.99 28.82
C LEU A 208 -28.48 16.34 30.11
N GLN A 209 -29.49 15.54 30.45
CA GLN A 209 -30.32 15.69 31.65
C GLN A 209 -30.44 14.33 32.33
N ASP A 210 -30.15 14.25 33.62
CA ASP A 210 -30.24 13.01 34.42
C ASP A 210 -29.49 11.81 33.80
N GLY A 211 -28.34 12.07 33.16
CA GLY A 211 -27.54 11.05 32.48
C GLY A 211 -28.07 10.60 31.11
N LYS A 212 -29.14 11.25 30.61
CA LYS A 212 -29.76 10.96 29.31
C LYS A 212 -29.68 12.15 28.35
N PHE A 213 -29.52 11.84 27.07
CA PHE A 213 -29.50 12.77 25.96
C PHE A 213 -30.90 12.97 25.38
N ALA A 214 -31.33 14.22 25.25
CA ALA A 214 -32.63 14.59 24.68
C ALA A 214 -32.47 15.81 23.74
N THR A 215 -33.39 16.02 22.80
CA THR A 215 -33.37 17.24 22.00
C THR A 215 -33.90 18.45 22.77
N ASN A 216 -33.39 19.63 22.39
CA ASN A 216 -33.86 20.90 22.93
C ASN A 216 -35.24 21.18 22.31
N GLY A 217 -36.31 20.79 23.01
CA GLY A 217 -37.66 20.79 22.45
C GLY A 217 -38.07 22.13 21.85
N LYS A 218 -38.09 22.23 20.52
CA LYS A 218 -39.06 23.07 19.82
C LYS A 218 -40.17 22.16 19.32
N LYS A 219 -41.27 22.09 20.08
CA LYS A 219 -42.57 21.85 19.47
C LYS A 219 -42.86 23.04 18.56
N GLY A 220 -43.05 22.79 17.26
CA GLY A 220 -43.36 23.79 16.25
C GLY A 220 -43.02 23.26 14.87
#